data_AF-A0A077KT16-F1
#
_entry.id   AF-A0A077KT16-F1
#
_cell.length_a   1.000
_cell.length_b   1.000
_cell.length_c   1.000
_cell.angle_alpha   90.00
_cell.angle_beta   90.00
_cell.angle_gamma   90.00
#
_symmetry.space_group_name_H-M   'P 1'
#
loop_
_entity.id
_entity.type
_entity.pdbx_description
1 polymer ?
#
loop_
_entity_poly.entity_id
_entity_poly.type
_entity_poly.pdbx_seq_one_letter_code
_entity_poly.pdbx_strand_id
1 'polypeptide(L)'
;MTMNMNISNYYRSLSAFILLGPLCFGQYQFEVKDASKNYDAIIHIDNCFSDQCMDKGTVELFNNNNTKVQTFTSDNLVLHLGEGQRLERGKVIPLKKEQSPLIFGDFNFDGTEDLAIRNGNMGNYSSASYDVYVFNSTRMAFVKSKELTDLGSNYFDFFETDPVRKRIITFGKDGCCRFFTTEFEVIPQKGLDKVLEKEEDSSEDGYVKVIIKEKKNNKWTTRTKVYPSDQYNR
;
A
#
# COMPACT_ATOMS: atom_id res chain seq x y z
N MET A 1 30.97 -57.34 -60.68
CA MET A 1 31.70 -56.28 -59.96
C MET A 1 30.95 -54.97 -60.24
N THR A 2 30.82 -54.13 -59.21
CA THR A 2 30.31 -52.75 -59.22
C THR A 2 28.82 -52.51 -59.53
N MET A 3 28.11 -52.24 -58.43
CA MET A 3 26.89 -51.42 -58.33
C MET A 3 27.09 -50.04 -58.96
N ASN A 4 26.01 -49.42 -59.44
CA ASN A 4 25.81 -47.98 -59.22
C ASN A 4 24.33 -47.65 -59.09
N MET A 5 23.99 -47.09 -57.92
CA MET A 5 22.73 -46.46 -57.56
C MET A 5 22.55 -45.13 -58.29
N ASN A 6 21.30 -44.73 -58.54
CA ASN A 6 20.80 -43.47 -57.98
C ASN A 6 19.27 -43.42 -57.96
N ILE A 7 18.73 -43.47 -56.74
CA ILE A 7 17.33 -43.21 -56.41
C ILE A 7 17.25 -41.73 -56.02
N SER A 8 16.49 -40.94 -56.77
CA SER A 8 16.14 -39.56 -56.39
C SER A 8 14.95 -39.62 -55.43
N ASN A 9 15.19 -39.28 -54.16
CA ASN A 9 14.16 -39.17 -53.12
C ASN A 9 13.57 -37.76 -53.10
N TYR A 10 12.24 -37.69 -53.25
CA TYR A 10 11.41 -36.51 -53.01
C TYR A 10 11.37 -36.18 -51.51
N TYR A 11 11.91 -35.03 -51.10
CA TYR A 11 11.72 -34.50 -49.75
C TYR A 11 10.43 -33.68 -49.70
N ARG A 12 9.42 -34.25 -49.05
CA ARG A 12 8.15 -33.61 -48.70
C ARG A 12 8.38 -32.79 -47.43
N SER A 13 8.46 -31.47 -47.57
CA SER A 13 8.62 -30.55 -46.43
C SER A 13 7.31 -30.50 -45.62
N LEU A 14 7.35 -30.97 -44.37
CA LEU A 14 6.25 -30.87 -43.41
C LEU A 14 6.44 -29.58 -42.60
N SER A 15 5.67 -28.54 -42.90
CA SER A 15 5.62 -27.32 -42.08
C SER A 15 4.90 -27.62 -40.75
N ALA A 16 5.66 -27.79 -39.67
CA ALA A 16 5.13 -27.85 -38.32
C ALA A 16 4.81 -26.42 -37.84
N PHE A 17 3.53 -26.04 -37.88
CA PHE A 17 3.03 -24.86 -37.17
C PHE A 17 3.02 -25.18 -35.66
N ILE A 18 4.03 -24.70 -34.93
CA ILE A 18 4.03 -24.72 -33.47
C ILE A 18 3.10 -23.60 -33.01
N LEU A 19 1.86 -23.96 -32.65
CA LEU A 19 0.95 -23.11 -31.87
C LEU A 19 1.52 -22.99 -30.44
N LEU A 20 2.42 -22.02 -30.24
CA LEU A 20 2.73 -21.49 -28.91
C LEU A 20 1.49 -20.72 -28.43
N GLY A 21 0.50 -21.44 -27.90
CA GLY A 21 -0.55 -20.82 -27.12
C GLY A 21 0.08 -20.08 -25.94
N PRO A 22 -0.40 -18.88 -25.56
CA PRO A 22 0.13 -18.19 -24.40
C PRO A 22 0.00 -19.11 -23.19
N LEU A 23 1.14 -19.43 -22.57
CA LEU A 23 1.15 -20.06 -21.24
C LEU A 23 0.48 -19.07 -20.30
N CYS A 24 -0.83 -19.23 -20.09
CA CYS A 24 -1.57 -18.51 -19.09
C CYS A 24 -1.16 -19.07 -17.72
N PHE A 25 -0.02 -18.61 -17.20
CA PHE A 25 0.33 -18.88 -15.81
C PHE A 25 -0.72 -18.18 -14.95
N GLY A 26 -1.49 -18.96 -14.19
CA GLY A 26 -2.48 -18.40 -13.26
C GLY A 26 -1.80 -17.49 -12.25
N GLN A 27 -2.36 -16.29 -12.06
CA GLN A 27 -1.98 -15.37 -10.99
C GLN A 27 -2.29 -16.01 -9.63
N TYR A 28 -1.55 -15.63 -8.60
CA TYR A 28 -1.96 -15.93 -7.23
C TYR A 28 -3.20 -15.11 -6.91
N GLN A 29 -4.22 -15.78 -6.36
CA GLN A 29 -5.48 -15.15 -6.00
C GLN A 29 -5.68 -15.27 -4.51
N PHE A 30 -5.89 -14.13 -3.85
CA PHE A 30 -6.13 -14.06 -2.42
C PHE A 30 -7.52 -13.47 -2.17
N GLU A 31 -8.25 -14.02 -1.21
CA GLU A 31 -9.52 -13.48 -0.76
C GLU A 31 -9.37 -12.93 0.66
N VAL A 32 -9.79 -11.68 0.84
CA VAL A 32 -9.91 -11.03 2.14
C VAL A 32 -11.40 -10.87 2.41
N LYS A 33 -11.97 -11.80 3.18
CA LYS A 33 -13.31 -11.66 3.73
C LYS A 33 -13.32 -10.64 4.87
N ASP A 34 -14.39 -9.86 4.96
CA ASP A 34 -14.54 -8.81 5.97
C ASP A 34 -13.34 -7.85 5.98
N ALA A 35 -12.84 -7.51 4.79
CA ALA A 35 -11.71 -6.60 4.61
C ALA A 35 -12.00 -5.23 5.27
N SER A 36 -13.28 -4.82 5.21
CA SER A 36 -13.86 -3.81 6.09
C SER A 36 -15.28 -4.21 6.51
N LYS A 37 -15.98 -3.31 7.22
CA LYS A 37 -17.41 -3.49 7.53
C LYS A 37 -18.28 -3.57 6.28
N ASN A 38 -17.84 -2.97 5.17
CA ASN A 38 -18.64 -2.77 3.97
C ASN A 38 -18.14 -3.57 2.77
N TYR A 39 -16.91 -4.11 2.85
CA TYR A 39 -16.23 -4.66 1.68
C TYR A 39 -15.49 -5.97 1.95
N ASP A 40 -15.60 -6.85 0.97
CA ASP A 40 -14.68 -7.96 0.71
C ASP A 40 -13.70 -7.55 -0.39
N ALA A 41 -12.54 -8.22 -0.47
CA ALA A 41 -11.59 -8.01 -1.56
C ALA A 41 -11.06 -9.32 -2.15
N ILE A 42 -10.84 -9.32 -3.46
CA ILE A 42 -10.06 -10.33 -4.16
C ILE A 42 -8.80 -9.65 -4.71
N ILE A 43 -7.65 -10.21 -4.40
CA ILE A 43 -6.35 -9.68 -4.77
C ILE A 43 -5.68 -10.66 -5.73
N HIS A 44 -5.24 -10.17 -6.87
CA HIS A 44 -4.45 -10.93 -7.83
C HIS A 44 -3.03 -10.38 -7.88
N ILE A 45 -2.02 -11.25 -7.73
CA ILE A 45 -0.60 -10.88 -7.82
C ILE A 45 0.14 -11.90 -8.68
N ASP A 46 1.01 -11.42 -9.57
CA ASP A 46 1.73 -12.25 -10.54
C ASP A 46 2.74 -13.19 -9.86
N ASN A 47 3.49 -12.66 -8.88
CA ASN A 47 4.64 -13.33 -8.29
C ASN A 47 4.58 -13.39 -6.76
N CYS A 48 4.89 -14.58 -6.23
CA CYS A 48 5.06 -14.81 -4.81
C CYS A 48 6.32 -15.65 -4.56
N PHE A 49 7.04 -15.29 -3.50
CA PHE A 49 8.26 -15.95 -3.03
C PHE A 49 8.15 -16.14 -1.52
N SER A 50 8.27 -17.39 -1.05
CA SER A 50 8.26 -17.80 0.37
C SER A 50 7.20 -17.16 1.27
N ASP A 51 7.45 -15.93 1.68
CA ASP A 51 6.82 -15.13 2.72
C ASP A 51 6.21 -13.82 2.19
N GLN A 52 6.35 -13.51 0.89
CA GLN A 52 5.78 -12.30 0.29
C GLN A 52 5.36 -12.50 -1.16
N CYS A 53 4.42 -11.67 -1.60
CA CYS A 53 4.04 -11.47 -2.99
C CYS A 53 4.30 -10.02 -3.39
N MET A 54 4.80 -9.82 -4.61
CA MET A 54 5.13 -8.49 -5.14
C MET A 54 4.92 -8.42 -6.66
N ASP A 55 5.22 -7.26 -7.25
CA ASP A 55 5.03 -6.90 -8.66
C ASP A 55 3.58 -6.50 -9.01
N LYS A 56 3.26 -6.54 -10.30
CA LYS A 56 1.97 -6.12 -10.82
C LYS A 56 0.84 -6.95 -10.23
N GLY A 57 -0.23 -6.26 -9.85
CA GLY A 57 -1.40 -6.88 -9.28
C GLY A 57 -2.67 -6.04 -9.43
N THR A 58 -3.79 -6.68 -9.15
CA THR A 58 -5.10 -6.03 -9.14
C THR A 58 -5.83 -6.32 -7.85
N VAL A 59 -6.61 -5.35 -7.39
CA VAL A 59 -7.52 -5.49 -6.25
C VAL A 59 -8.93 -5.30 -6.76
N GLU A 60 -9.78 -6.32 -6.64
CA GLU A 60 -11.20 -6.23 -6.89
C GLU A 60 -11.94 -6.07 -5.57
N LEU A 61 -12.70 -5.00 -5.43
CA LEU A 61 -13.48 -4.70 -4.23
C LEU A 61 -14.94 -5.10 -4.45
N PHE A 62 -15.53 -5.80 -3.48
CA PHE A 62 -16.91 -6.25 -3.51
C PHE A 62 -17.66 -5.72 -2.31
N ASN A 63 -18.92 -5.34 -2.47
CA ASN A 63 -19.77 -4.97 -1.33
C ASN A 63 -20.36 -6.21 -0.63
N ASN A 64 -21.04 -6.00 0.50
CA ASN A 64 -21.68 -7.08 1.28
C ASN A 64 -22.75 -7.89 0.52
N ASN A 65 -23.22 -7.42 -0.64
CA ASN A 65 -24.12 -8.17 -1.54
C ASN A 65 -23.35 -8.95 -2.62
N ASN A 66 -22.05 -9.12 -2.46
CA ASN A 66 -21.14 -9.76 -3.41
C ASN A 66 -21.14 -9.11 -4.81
N THR A 67 -21.45 -7.82 -4.89
CA THR A 67 -21.40 -7.05 -6.13
C THR A 67 -20.06 -6.36 -6.24
N LYS A 68 -19.37 -6.52 -7.38
CA LYS A 68 -18.10 -5.83 -7.63
C LYS A 68 -18.34 -4.32 -7.70
N VAL A 69 -17.61 -3.60 -6.85
CA VAL A 69 -17.66 -2.14 -6.70
C VAL A 69 -16.68 -1.50 -7.67
N GLN A 70 -15.41 -1.91 -7.60
CA GLN A 70 -14.33 -1.33 -8.40
C GLN A 70 -13.13 -2.28 -8.48
N THR A 71 -12.37 -2.19 -9.58
CA THR A 71 -11.07 -2.84 -9.72
C THR A 71 -9.97 -1.78 -9.71
N PHE A 72 -8.92 -2.03 -8.95
CA PHE A 72 -7.73 -1.20 -8.86
C PHE A 72 -6.53 -1.97 -9.41
N THR A 73 -5.56 -1.25 -9.97
CA THR A 73 -4.32 -1.81 -10.51
C THR A 73 -3.14 -1.17 -9.81
N SER A 74 -2.13 -1.96 -9.48
CA SER A 74 -0.85 -1.48 -8.99
C SER A 74 0.27 -2.17 -9.76
N ASP A 75 1.28 -1.42 -10.17
CA ASP A 75 2.47 -1.98 -10.82
C ASP A 75 3.42 -2.66 -9.81
N ASN A 76 3.23 -2.42 -8.51
CA ASN A 76 4.05 -2.97 -7.43
C ASN A 76 3.21 -3.24 -6.17
N LEU A 77 2.25 -4.15 -6.27
CA LEU A 77 1.41 -4.57 -5.14
C LEU A 77 2.20 -5.49 -4.22
N VAL A 78 2.43 -5.08 -2.97
CA VAL A 78 3.19 -5.86 -1.99
C VAL A 78 2.25 -6.46 -0.94
N LEU A 79 2.32 -7.78 -0.76
CA LEU A 79 1.56 -8.55 0.23
C LEU A 79 2.53 -9.41 1.03
N HIS A 80 2.49 -9.33 2.37
CA HIS A 80 3.24 -10.24 3.24
C HIS A 80 2.36 -11.40 3.66
N LEU A 81 2.92 -12.61 3.62
CA LEU A 81 2.25 -13.84 3.95
C LEU A 81 2.56 -14.23 5.39
N GLY A 82 1.58 -14.84 6.06
CA GLY A 82 1.83 -15.43 7.38
C GLY A 82 2.69 -16.68 7.28
N GLU A 83 3.36 -17.03 8.37
CA GLU A 83 4.11 -18.29 8.45
C GLU A 83 3.23 -19.50 8.11
N GLY A 84 3.76 -20.39 7.26
CA GLY A 84 3.09 -21.62 6.86
C GLY A 84 1.95 -21.45 5.85
N GLN A 85 1.73 -20.25 5.29
CA GLN A 85 0.73 -20.04 4.24
C GLN A 85 1.07 -20.88 2.99
N ARG A 86 0.18 -21.80 2.62
CA ARG A 86 0.37 -22.63 1.44
C ARG A 86 -0.03 -21.87 0.18
N LEU A 87 0.94 -21.64 -0.70
CA LEU A 87 0.75 -20.93 -1.96
C LEU A 87 0.47 -21.90 -3.12
N GLU A 88 -0.71 -21.81 -3.71
CA GLU A 88 -1.09 -22.61 -4.89
C GLU A 88 -1.67 -21.70 -5.97
N ARG A 89 -1.05 -21.68 -7.16
CA ARG A 89 -1.60 -20.93 -8.31
C ARG A 89 -2.92 -21.55 -8.76
N GLY A 90 -3.86 -20.70 -9.17
CA GLY A 90 -5.18 -21.13 -9.66
C GLY A 90 -6.17 -21.54 -8.57
N LYS A 91 -5.83 -21.37 -7.29
CA LYS A 91 -6.77 -21.47 -6.17
C LYS A 91 -6.88 -20.14 -5.44
N VAL A 92 -8.04 -19.91 -4.85
CA VAL A 92 -8.28 -18.78 -3.95
C VAL A 92 -7.67 -19.10 -2.59
N ILE A 93 -6.78 -18.22 -2.13
CA ILE A 93 -6.07 -18.35 -0.86
C ILE A 93 -6.68 -17.35 0.13
N PRO A 94 -7.25 -17.78 1.27
CA PRO A 94 -7.80 -16.85 2.24
C PRO A 94 -6.68 -16.08 2.95
N LEU A 95 -6.87 -14.78 3.14
CA LEU A 95 -6.03 -13.90 3.93
C LEU A 95 -6.84 -13.28 5.07
N LYS A 96 -6.20 -13.11 6.22
CA LYS A 96 -6.77 -12.30 7.30
C LYS A 96 -6.63 -10.82 6.95
N LYS A 97 -7.53 -9.99 7.50
CA LYS A 97 -7.49 -8.54 7.32
C LYS A 97 -6.15 -7.94 7.70
N GLU A 98 -5.51 -8.43 8.77
CA GLU A 98 -4.23 -7.90 9.27
C GLU A 98 -3.05 -8.21 8.34
N GLN A 99 -3.20 -9.18 7.45
CA GLN A 99 -2.21 -9.56 6.43
C GLN A 99 -2.49 -8.88 5.09
N SER A 100 -3.65 -8.24 4.94
CA SER A 100 -4.08 -7.60 3.71
C SER A 100 -3.21 -6.39 3.39
N PRO A 101 -2.89 -6.14 2.10
CA PRO A 101 -2.23 -4.91 1.66
C PRO A 101 -3.20 -3.71 1.62
N LEU A 102 -4.42 -3.87 2.13
CA LEU A 102 -5.51 -2.91 2.07
C LEU A 102 -5.75 -2.31 3.46
N ILE A 103 -5.84 -0.99 3.51
CA ILE A 103 -6.22 -0.25 4.71
C ILE A 103 -7.50 0.51 4.41
N PHE A 104 -8.52 0.33 5.24
CA PHE A 104 -9.79 1.04 5.14
C PHE A 104 -9.95 1.99 6.32
N GLY A 105 -10.49 3.17 6.06
CA GLY A 105 -10.77 4.19 7.07
C GLY A 105 -11.39 5.44 6.45
N ASP A 106 -11.91 6.34 7.26
CA ASP A 106 -12.40 7.65 6.79
C ASP A 106 -11.22 8.65 6.87
N PHE A 107 -10.44 8.73 5.79
CA PHE A 107 -9.18 9.49 5.79
C PHE A 107 -9.41 10.99 5.59
N ASN A 108 -10.51 11.37 4.95
CA ASN A 108 -10.87 12.76 4.69
C ASN A 108 -11.92 13.32 5.69
N PHE A 109 -12.38 12.51 6.64
CA PHE A 109 -13.35 12.84 7.69
C PHE A 109 -14.72 13.30 7.16
N ASP A 110 -15.16 12.71 6.05
CA ASP A 110 -16.47 12.98 5.43
C ASP A 110 -17.56 11.97 5.83
N GLY A 111 -17.21 10.96 6.64
CA GLY A 111 -18.11 9.92 7.13
C GLY A 111 -18.25 8.72 6.18
N THR A 112 -17.54 8.70 5.06
CA THR A 112 -17.46 7.55 4.15
C THR A 112 -16.15 6.80 4.28
N GLU A 113 -16.16 5.51 3.95
CA GLU A 113 -14.97 4.68 4.06
C GLU A 113 -14.12 4.82 2.79
N ASP A 114 -12.86 5.20 2.97
CA ASP A 114 -11.82 5.31 1.96
C ASP A 114 -10.94 4.04 1.93
N LEU A 115 -10.08 3.93 0.92
CA LEU A 115 -9.21 2.77 0.70
C LEU A 115 -7.77 3.20 0.39
N ALA A 116 -6.80 2.64 1.10
CA ALA A 116 -5.39 2.68 0.73
C ALA A 116 -4.91 1.28 0.32
N ILE A 117 -4.15 1.22 -0.77
CA ILE A 117 -3.60 -0.02 -1.33
C ILE A 117 -2.08 0.10 -1.33
N ARG A 118 -1.38 -0.85 -0.68
CA ARG A 118 0.07 -0.86 -0.67
C ARG A 118 0.62 -0.99 -2.10
N ASN A 119 1.43 -0.02 -2.51
CA ASN A 119 1.98 0.09 -3.87
C ASN A 119 3.51 -0.03 -3.90
N GLY A 120 4.11 -0.55 -2.84
CA GLY A 120 5.53 -0.80 -2.76
C GLY A 120 6.13 -0.47 -1.41
N ASN A 121 7.41 -0.09 -1.47
CA ASN A 121 8.26 0.28 -0.34
C ASN A 121 8.99 1.60 -0.65
N MET A 122 8.26 2.60 -1.16
CA MET A 122 8.82 3.88 -1.60
C MET A 122 8.90 4.93 -0.48
N GLY A 123 8.41 4.61 0.72
CA GLY A 123 8.47 5.50 1.87
C GLY A 123 9.88 5.65 2.44
N ASN A 124 10.02 6.51 3.45
CA ASN A 124 11.32 6.80 4.05
C ASN A 124 11.95 5.52 4.62
N TYR A 125 13.24 5.32 4.36
CA TYR A 125 13.97 4.09 4.73
C TYR A 125 13.33 2.81 4.15
N SER A 126 12.77 2.90 2.95
CA SER A 126 12.07 1.79 2.28
C SER A 126 10.86 1.27 3.08
N SER A 127 10.22 2.14 3.87
CA SER A 127 8.95 1.81 4.50
C SER A 127 7.87 1.59 3.44
N ALA A 128 6.76 0.98 3.86
CA ALA A 128 5.62 0.76 2.98
C ALA A 128 5.13 2.10 2.35
N SER A 129 4.62 2.00 1.12
CA SER A 129 4.01 3.11 0.40
C SER A 129 2.64 2.71 -0.12
N TYR A 130 1.75 3.69 -0.33
CA TYR A 130 0.33 3.43 -0.59
C TYR A 130 -0.26 4.38 -1.64
N ASP A 131 -1.06 3.81 -2.52
CA ASP A 131 -2.04 4.56 -3.31
C ASP A 131 -3.31 4.74 -2.47
N VAL A 132 -3.73 5.98 -2.24
CA VAL A 132 -4.90 6.30 -1.42
C VAL A 132 -6.05 6.79 -2.30
N TYR A 133 -7.22 6.18 -2.12
CA TYR A 133 -8.43 6.45 -2.86
C TYR A 133 -9.54 6.89 -1.90
N VAL A 134 -10.14 8.03 -2.21
CA VAL A 134 -11.27 8.59 -1.46
C VAL A 134 -12.57 8.22 -2.14
N PHE A 135 -13.58 7.80 -1.37
CA PHE A 135 -14.89 7.51 -1.96
C PHE A 135 -15.59 8.81 -2.35
N ASN A 136 -15.89 8.96 -3.65
CA ASN A 136 -16.63 10.12 -4.15
C ASN A 136 -18.11 9.77 -4.31
N SER A 137 -18.94 10.25 -3.39
CA SER A 137 -20.39 9.98 -3.37
C SER A 137 -21.15 10.48 -4.60
N THR A 138 -20.66 11.51 -5.30
CA THR A 138 -21.30 12.00 -6.54
C THR A 138 -21.01 11.06 -7.71
N ARG A 139 -19.79 10.53 -7.79
CA ARG A 139 -19.36 9.58 -8.84
C ARG A 139 -19.67 8.13 -8.48
N MET A 140 -20.04 7.86 -7.23
CA MET A 140 -20.21 6.53 -6.66
C MET A 140 -18.98 5.63 -6.91
N ALA A 141 -17.79 6.20 -6.76
CA ALA A 141 -16.52 5.55 -7.11
C ALA A 141 -15.38 6.01 -6.22
N PHE A 142 -14.39 5.14 -6.01
CA PHE A 142 -13.14 5.47 -5.34
C PHE A 142 -12.22 6.22 -6.31
N VAL A 143 -11.80 7.42 -5.92
CA VAL A 143 -10.96 8.32 -6.73
C VAL A 143 -9.62 8.51 -6.03
N LYS A 144 -8.52 8.28 -6.75
CA LYS A 144 -7.17 8.44 -6.19
C LYS A 144 -6.94 9.88 -5.73
N SER A 145 -6.57 10.05 -4.47
CA SER A 145 -6.22 11.33 -3.87
C SER A 145 -4.70 11.52 -3.94
N LYS A 146 -4.25 12.52 -4.70
CA LYS A 146 -2.82 12.82 -4.82
C LYS A 146 -2.21 13.20 -3.47
N GLU A 147 -2.85 14.10 -2.72
CA GLU A 147 -2.32 14.60 -1.45
C GLU A 147 -2.20 13.48 -0.40
N LEU A 148 -3.20 12.60 -0.29
CA LEU A 148 -3.15 11.48 0.65
C LEU A 148 -2.18 10.39 0.19
N THR A 149 -2.08 10.15 -1.12
CA THR A 149 -1.06 9.24 -1.68
C THR A 149 0.35 9.76 -1.39
N ASP A 150 0.57 11.07 -1.51
CA ASP A 150 1.86 11.68 -1.18
C ASP A 150 2.20 11.51 0.31
N LEU A 151 1.22 11.66 1.21
CA LEU A 151 1.42 11.39 2.65
C LEU A 151 1.69 9.91 2.92
N GLY A 152 0.92 9.01 2.32
CA GLY A 152 1.06 7.55 2.49
C GLY A 152 2.28 6.95 1.80
N SER A 153 3.00 7.71 0.96
CA SER A 153 4.15 7.20 0.20
C SER A 153 5.48 7.88 0.49
N ASN A 154 5.50 9.09 1.09
CA ASN A 154 6.74 9.84 1.33
C ASN A 154 7.13 9.99 2.81
N TYR A 155 6.37 9.36 3.71
CA TYR A 155 6.62 9.35 5.14
C TYR A 155 7.11 7.97 5.60
N PHE A 156 7.38 7.84 6.90
CA PHE A 156 7.76 6.57 7.50
C PHE A 156 6.49 5.76 7.78
N ASP A 157 6.14 4.89 6.84
CA ASP A 157 4.93 4.07 6.79
C ASP A 157 3.62 4.85 6.55
N PHE A 158 2.48 4.16 6.64
CA PHE A 158 1.15 4.76 6.47
C PHE A 158 0.84 5.76 7.61
N PHE A 159 0.02 6.77 7.30
CA PHE A 159 -0.39 7.78 8.27
C PHE A 159 -1.47 7.25 9.21
N GLU A 160 -1.56 7.86 10.39
CA GLU A 160 -2.67 7.68 11.32
C GLU A 160 -3.73 8.78 11.14
N THR A 161 -4.94 8.51 11.63
CA THR A 161 -6.05 9.47 11.65
C THR A 161 -6.55 9.70 13.07
N ASP A 162 -6.75 10.96 13.43
CA ASP A 162 -7.47 11.39 14.62
C ASP A 162 -8.84 11.96 14.20
N PRO A 163 -9.93 11.18 14.26
CA PRO A 163 -11.25 11.61 13.83
C PRO A 163 -11.87 12.67 14.75
N VAL A 164 -11.42 12.78 16.01
CA VAL A 164 -11.93 13.77 16.97
C VAL A 164 -11.42 15.16 16.61
N ARG A 165 -10.11 15.26 16.33
CA ARG A 165 -9.47 16.51 15.90
C ARG A 165 -9.48 16.72 14.39
N LYS A 166 -9.94 15.72 13.62
CA LYS A 166 -9.86 15.65 12.15
C LYS A 166 -8.43 15.93 11.66
N ARG A 167 -7.49 15.12 12.17
CA ARG A 167 -6.07 15.24 11.85
C ARG A 167 -5.55 13.98 11.16
N ILE A 168 -4.72 14.17 10.14
CA ILE A 168 -3.85 13.13 9.60
C ILE A 168 -2.48 13.30 10.25
N ILE A 169 -1.92 12.21 10.75
CA ILE A 169 -0.67 12.20 11.51
C ILE A 169 0.33 11.35 10.74
N THR A 170 1.42 11.97 10.30
CA THR A 170 2.51 11.28 9.62
C THR A 170 3.74 11.21 10.49
N PHE A 171 4.52 10.15 10.31
CA PHE A 171 5.74 9.92 11.07
C PHE A 171 6.96 10.01 10.16
N GLY A 172 8.08 10.41 10.73
CA GLY A 172 9.37 10.46 10.07
C GLY A 172 10.46 10.13 11.07
N LYS A 173 11.63 9.80 10.55
CA LYS A 173 12.84 9.69 11.34
C LYS A 173 14.04 10.13 10.51
N ASP A 174 15.13 10.45 11.17
CA ASP A 174 16.42 10.58 10.51
C ASP A 174 17.21 9.25 10.56
N GLY A 175 18.50 9.34 10.22
CA GLY A 175 19.40 8.18 10.16
C GLY A 175 19.82 7.67 11.54
N CYS A 176 19.37 8.27 12.63
CA CYS A 176 19.78 7.96 13.99
C CYS A 176 18.58 8.02 14.94
N CYS A 177 18.37 9.21 15.50
CA CYS A 177 17.86 9.40 16.85
C CYS A 177 16.84 10.54 16.91
N ARG A 178 16.49 11.09 15.74
CA ARG A 178 15.41 12.07 15.61
C ARG A 178 14.17 11.40 15.03
N PHE A 179 13.07 11.60 15.73
CA PHE A 179 11.74 11.23 15.27
C PHE A 179 10.93 12.50 15.01
N PHE A 180 10.15 12.47 13.94
CA PHE A 180 9.33 13.56 13.49
C PHE A 180 7.86 13.13 13.48
N THR A 181 6.99 13.96 14.01
CA THR A 181 5.54 13.83 13.82
C THR A 181 5.04 15.09 13.12
N THR A 182 4.31 14.93 12.01
CA THR A 182 3.63 16.04 11.35
C THR A 182 2.14 15.80 11.39
N GLU A 183 1.37 16.80 11.83
CA GLU A 183 -0.09 16.73 11.74
C GLU A 183 -0.62 17.69 10.68
N PHE A 184 -1.62 17.20 9.95
CA PHE A 184 -2.36 17.94 8.93
C PHE A 184 -3.83 18.01 9.31
N GLU A 185 -4.42 19.18 9.18
CA GLU A 185 -5.86 19.40 9.18
C GLU A 185 -6.42 19.14 7.79
N VAL A 186 -7.48 18.34 7.69
CA VAL A 186 -8.24 18.21 6.45
C VAL A 186 -9.24 19.36 6.37
N ILE A 187 -9.04 20.26 5.41
CA ILE A 187 -9.97 21.37 5.16
C ILE A 187 -10.87 20.98 3.99
N PRO A 188 -12.18 20.82 4.22
CA PRO A 188 -13.13 20.46 3.17
C PRO A 188 -12.97 21.34 1.93
N GLN A 189 -12.88 20.71 0.76
CA GLN A 189 -12.74 21.36 -0.56
C GLN A 189 -11.47 22.20 -0.76
N LYS A 190 -10.57 22.26 0.22
CA LYS A 190 -9.33 23.05 0.15
C LYS A 190 -8.07 22.19 0.23
N GLY A 191 -8.16 20.98 0.78
CA GLY A 191 -7.05 20.03 0.91
C GLY A 191 -6.45 20.04 2.30
N LEU A 192 -5.18 19.66 2.40
CA LEU A 192 -4.47 19.51 3.67
C LEU A 192 -3.76 20.80 4.11
N ASP A 193 -3.94 21.20 5.37
CA ASP A 193 -3.14 22.26 6.00
C ASP A 193 -2.25 21.68 7.09
N LYS A 194 -0.94 21.90 6.99
CA LYS A 194 -0.01 21.46 8.03
C LYS A 194 -0.20 22.34 9.27
N VAL A 195 -0.43 21.72 10.42
CA VAL A 195 -0.77 22.42 11.67
C VAL A 195 0.16 22.12 12.84
N LEU A 196 0.92 21.02 12.77
CA LEU A 196 1.88 20.68 13.81
C LEU A 196 3.12 20.01 13.20
N GLU A 197 4.29 20.36 13.72
CA GLU A 197 5.55 19.63 13.53
C GLU A 197 6.17 19.40 14.91
N LYS A 198 6.36 18.13 15.29
CA LYS A 198 7.08 17.71 16.49
C LYS A 198 8.38 17.04 16.07
N GLU A 199 9.46 17.41 16.73
CA GLU A 199 10.75 16.74 16.65
C GLU A 199 11.14 16.27 18.04
N GLU A 200 11.49 15.00 18.15
CA GLU A 200 12.05 14.36 19.34
C GLU A 200 13.49 13.96 19.02
N ASP A 201 14.45 14.64 19.63
CA ASP A 201 15.89 14.41 19.42
C ASP A 201 16.50 13.79 20.67
N SER A 202 16.92 12.51 20.56
CA SER A 202 17.65 11.76 21.58
C SER A 202 19.14 11.57 21.25
N SER A 203 19.71 12.46 20.43
CA SER A 203 21.14 12.40 20.08
C SER A 203 22.08 12.72 21.25
N GLU A 204 21.58 13.38 22.30
CA GLU A 204 22.33 13.68 23.52
C GLU A 204 22.06 12.61 24.58
N ASP A 205 23.12 11.99 25.11
CA ASP A 205 22.97 10.92 26.10
C ASP A 205 22.27 11.41 27.37
N GLY A 206 21.34 10.59 27.89
CA GLY A 206 20.56 10.91 29.08
C GLY A 206 19.42 11.91 28.88
N TYR A 207 19.24 12.52 27.69
CA TYR A 207 18.22 13.55 27.46
C TYR A 207 17.42 13.37 26.16
N VAL A 208 16.18 13.86 26.18
CA VAL A 208 15.34 14.00 24.97
C VAL A 208 14.95 15.46 24.83
N LYS A 209 15.35 16.09 23.72
CA LYS A 209 14.94 17.43 23.35
C LYS A 209 13.70 17.36 22.46
N VAL A 210 12.61 17.95 22.92
CA VAL A 210 11.34 18.02 22.17
C VAL A 210 11.12 19.44 21.67
N ILE A 211 11.00 19.59 20.36
CA ILE A 211 10.63 20.84 19.70
C ILE A 211 9.24 20.64 19.10
N ILE A 212 8.28 21.51 19.44
CA ILE A 212 6.96 21.49 18.83
C ILE A 212 6.69 22.85 18.20
N LYS A 213 6.47 22.84 16.89
CA LYS A 213 5.91 23.95 16.14
C LYS A 213 4.43 23.70 15.94
N GLU A 214 3.60 24.67 16.29
CA GLU A 214 2.14 24.54 16.20
C GLU A 214 1.56 25.80 15.55
N LYS A 215 0.68 25.61 14.57
CA LYS A 215 -0.01 26.66 13.85
C LYS A 215 -1.32 26.99 14.58
N LYS A 216 -1.39 28.18 15.18
CA LYS A 216 -2.61 28.72 15.82
C LYS A 216 -2.99 30.03 15.14
N ASN A 217 -4.24 30.15 14.71
CA ASN A 217 -4.74 31.34 14.00
C ASN A 217 -3.84 31.75 12.81
N ASN A 218 -3.44 30.78 11.99
CA ASN A 218 -2.52 30.94 10.86
C ASN A 218 -1.11 31.49 11.20
N LYS A 219 -0.71 31.46 12.47
CA LYS A 219 0.63 31.82 12.92
C LYS A 219 1.31 30.64 13.59
N TRP A 220 2.57 30.40 13.21
CA TRP A 220 3.38 29.36 13.83
C TRP A 220 3.97 29.86 15.13
N THR A 221 3.91 29.00 16.15
CA THR A 221 4.55 29.19 17.45
C THR A 221 5.44 27.99 17.73
N THR A 222 6.59 28.22 18.35
CA THR A 222 7.57 27.17 18.66
C THR A 222 7.75 27.07 20.16
N ARG A 223 7.70 25.85 20.69
CA ARG A 223 8.08 25.53 22.07
C ARG A 223 9.17 24.47 22.06
N THR A 224 10.12 24.59 22.99
CA THR A 224 11.20 23.62 23.18
C THR A 224 11.27 23.23 24.64
N LYS A 225 11.36 21.93 24.91
CA LYS A 225 11.56 21.39 26.25
C LYS A 225 12.55 20.24 26.21
N VAL A 226 13.42 20.17 27.20
CA VAL A 226 14.38 19.08 27.39
C VAL A 226 13.92 18.25 28.58
N TYR A 227 13.95 16.94 28.42
CA TYR A 227 13.54 15.97 29.43
C TYR A 227 14.70 15.02 29.74
N PRO A 228 14.91 14.62 31.00
CA PRO A 228 15.69 13.41 31.30
C PRO A 228 15.06 12.20 30.60
N SER A 229 15.88 11.36 29.97
CA SER A 229 15.41 10.23 29.15
C SER A 229 14.59 9.21 29.95
N ASP A 230 14.92 9.00 31.23
CA ASP A 230 14.22 8.09 32.15
C ASP A 230 12.80 8.57 32.53
N GLN A 231 12.48 9.83 32.23
CA GLN A 231 11.19 10.46 32.51
C GLN A 231 10.35 10.72 31.25
N TYR A 232 10.89 10.50 30.04
CA TYR A 232 10.21 10.90 28.81
C TYR A 232 9.08 9.94 28.39
N ASN A 233 9.30 8.63 28.54
CA ASN A 233 8.36 7.58 28.11
C ASN A 233 7.41 7.12 29.23
N ARG A 234 7.24 7.90 30.31
CA ARG A 234 6.40 7.57 31.47
C ARG A 234 5.13 8.40 31.53
#